data_AF-A0A1M4BLL6-F1
#
_entry.id   AF-A0A1M4BLL6-F1
#
_cell.length_a   1.000
_cell.length_b   1.000
_cell.length_c   1.000
_cell.angle_alpha   90.00
_cell.angle_beta   90.00
_cell.angle_gamma   90.00
#
_symmetry.space_group_name_H-M   'P 1'
#
loop_
_entity.id
_entity.type
_entity.pdbx_description
1 polymer ?
#
loop_
_entity_poly.entity_id
_entity_poly.type
_entity_poly.pdbx_seq_one_letter_code
_entity_poly.pdbx_strand_id
1 'polypeptide(L)'
;MINIEQFRQNIEDWIINVVSIPNPLTGNFPPCPYAKAAWLNNRVSLRWFHGSELPELLMEQRKRWNDDFEMVIFGCDPQNLDAQTLEKYITEANYVLPEYDLVALASHPDKQYVGDDPNNVNNVIITHPKYVLASVQSFSQLQEASDELFRLGYFQYWSEEKLAEMKAERAYQKLSYSQRKNSRRIIPTYH
;
A
#
# COMPACT_ATOMS: atom_id res chain seq x y z
N MET A 1 6.58 18.22 18.96
CA MET A 1 7.35 18.58 17.73
C MET A 1 7.88 17.28 17.17
N ILE A 2 7.58 16.97 15.90
CA ILE A 2 8.08 15.72 15.30
C ILE A 2 9.57 15.83 15.01
N ASN A 3 10.31 14.76 15.32
CA ASN A 3 11.63 14.52 14.78
C ASN A 3 11.50 13.70 13.49
N ILE A 4 11.57 14.36 12.33
CA ILE A 4 11.43 13.72 11.00
C ILE A 4 12.55 12.71 10.75
N GLU A 5 13.75 12.96 11.28
CA GLU A 5 14.86 12.00 11.18
C GLU A 5 14.54 10.73 11.95
N GLN A 6 14.00 10.87 13.17
CA GLN A 6 13.57 9.71 13.95
C GLN A 6 12.43 8.93 13.26
N PHE A 7 11.50 9.61 12.60
CA PHE A 7 10.45 8.95 11.80
C PHE A 7 11.08 8.16 10.64
N ARG A 8 11.96 8.78 9.86
CA ARG A 8 12.68 8.13 8.76
C ARG A 8 13.43 6.89 9.24
N GLN A 9 14.15 7.00 10.36
CA GLN A 9 14.95 5.92 10.92
C GLN A 9 14.08 4.76 11.42
N ASN A 10 12.93 5.05 12.05
CA ASN A 10 11.96 4.03 12.43
C ASN A 10 11.37 3.31 11.21
N ILE A 11 11.07 4.02 10.12
CA ILE A 11 10.59 3.42 8.87
C ILE A 11 11.69 2.55 8.24
N GLU A 12 12.93 3.01 8.24
CA GLU A 12 14.09 2.22 7.79
C GLU A 12 14.21 0.91 8.57
N ASP A 13 14.22 1.00 9.90
CA ASP A 13 14.36 -0.16 10.77
C ASP A 13 13.23 -1.17 10.55
N TRP A 14 12.00 -0.71 10.38
CA TRP A 14 10.87 -1.57 10.07
C TRP A 14 10.98 -2.20 8.69
N ILE A 15 11.39 -1.44 7.66
CA ILE A 15 11.61 -1.97 6.32
C ILE A 15 12.68 -3.06 6.36
N ILE A 16 13.86 -2.77 6.92
CA ILE A 16 15.02 -3.66 6.87
C ILE A 16 14.85 -4.88 7.77
N ASN A 17 14.32 -4.70 8.99
CA ASN A 17 14.36 -5.73 10.03
C ASN A 17 13.04 -6.44 10.26
N VAL A 18 11.93 -5.99 9.63
CA VAL A 18 10.61 -6.62 9.79
C VAL A 18 10.09 -7.10 8.44
N VAL A 19 9.70 -6.17 7.56
CA VAL A 19 8.98 -6.55 6.32
C VAL A 19 9.88 -7.07 5.21
N SER A 20 11.21 -7.00 5.40
CA SER A 20 12.21 -7.55 4.49
C SER A 20 12.84 -8.86 4.99
N ILE A 21 12.35 -9.41 6.10
CA ILE A 21 12.82 -10.70 6.62
C ILE A 21 11.95 -11.83 6.06
N PRO A 22 12.53 -12.84 5.38
CA PRO A 22 11.83 -14.03 4.92
C PRO A 22 10.93 -14.67 5.99
N ASN A 23 9.72 -15.05 5.62
CA ASN A 23 8.79 -15.73 6.51
C ASN A 23 8.24 -17.02 5.87
N PRO A 24 8.18 -18.15 6.60
CA PRO A 24 7.60 -19.39 6.09
C PRO A 24 6.16 -19.23 5.59
N LEU A 25 5.32 -18.41 6.24
CA LEU A 25 3.91 -18.20 5.88
C LEU A 25 3.73 -17.40 4.58
N THR A 26 4.80 -16.84 4.05
CA THR A 26 4.84 -16.14 2.74
C THR A 26 5.71 -16.91 1.75
N GLY A 27 5.82 -18.23 1.89
CA GLY A 27 6.62 -19.07 0.97
C GLY A 27 8.13 -18.83 1.08
N ASN A 28 8.62 -18.43 2.26
CA ASN A 28 9.98 -17.97 2.52
C ASN A 28 10.38 -16.69 1.76
N PHE A 29 9.41 -15.94 1.24
CA PHE A 29 9.64 -14.57 0.79
C PHE A 29 9.49 -13.60 1.95
N PRO A 30 10.09 -12.40 1.90
CA PRO A 30 9.78 -11.34 2.84
C PRO A 30 8.32 -10.87 2.72
N PRO A 31 7.66 -10.41 3.80
CA PRO A 31 6.28 -9.92 3.71
C PRO A 31 6.06 -8.73 2.77
N CYS A 32 7.10 -7.92 2.54
CA CYS A 32 7.12 -6.90 1.49
C CYS A 32 8.39 -7.09 0.63
N PRO A 33 8.38 -8.03 -0.33
CA PRO A 33 9.58 -8.47 -1.07
C PRO A 33 10.37 -7.34 -1.75
N TYR A 34 9.68 -6.28 -2.17
CA TYR A 34 10.26 -5.17 -2.93
C TYR A 34 10.70 -3.98 -2.05
N ALA A 35 10.31 -3.94 -0.77
CA ALA A 35 10.47 -2.75 0.08
C ALA A 35 11.95 -2.39 0.33
N LYS A 36 12.81 -3.37 0.64
CA LYS A 36 14.24 -3.14 0.88
C LYS A 36 14.94 -2.53 -0.32
N ALA A 37 14.66 -3.06 -1.51
CA ALA A 37 15.28 -2.56 -2.74
C ALA A 37 14.81 -1.14 -3.04
N ALA A 38 13.51 -0.84 -2.91
CA ALA A 38 12.99 0.50 -3.08
C ALA A 38 13.65 1.51 -2.13
N TRP A 39 13.81 1.13 -0.85
CA TRP A 39 14.43 1.96 0.18
C TRP A 39 15.91 2.25 -0.13
N LEU A 40 16.72 1.21 -0.36
CA LEU A 40 18.16 1.36 -0.61
C LEU A 40 18.48 2.14 -1.89
N ASN A 41 17.57 2.11 -2.87
CA ASN A 41 17.70 2.89 -4.11
C ASN A 41 17.09 4.30 -4.02
N ASN A 42 16.72 4.77 -2.83
CA ASN A 42 16.10 6.08 -2.60
C ASN A 42 14.79 6.31 -3.38
N ARG A 43 14.04 5.24 -3.65
CA ARG A 43 12.75 5.29 -4.37
C ARG A 43 11.54 5.29 -3.45
N VAL A 44 11.73 5.64 -2.17
CA VAL A 44 10.66 5.81 -1.19
C VAL A 44 10.67 7.25 -0.68
N SER A 45 9.56 7.96 -0.88
CA SER A 45 9.37 9.31 -0.34
C SER A 45 8.57 9.26 0.95
N LEU A 46 9.05 9.96 2.00
CA LEU A 46 8.36 10.05 3.28
C LEU A 46 7.71 11.42 3.48
N ARG A 47 6.50 11.40 4.05
CA ARG A 47 5.73 12.60 4.43
C ARG A 47 5.09 12.37 5.80
N TRP A 48 5.18 13.36 6.67
CA TRP A 48 4.46 13.35 7.94
C TRP A 48 3.18 14.18 7.84
N PHE A 49 2.12 13.77 8.54
CA PHE A 49 0.83 14.46 8.62
C PHE A 49 0.18 14.33 10.01
N HIS A 50 -0.93 15.02 10.24
CA HIS A 50 -1.61 15.20 11.53
C HIS A 50 -3.04 14.65 11.59
N GLY A 51 -3.43 13.82 10.62
CA GLY A 51 -4.72 13.14 10.58
C GLY A 51 -5.60 13.61 9.43
N SER A 52 -6.31 14.73 9.63
CA SER A 52 -7.41 15.16 8.75
C SER A 52 -6.98 15.62 7.36
N GLU A 53 -5.71 15.97 7.15
CA GLU A 53 -5.20 16.36 5.84
C GLU A 53 -4.88 15.19 4.90
N LEU A 54 -4.96 13.93 5.38
CA LEU A 54 -4.60 12.76 4.58
C LEU A 54 -5.36 12.68 3.23
N PRO A 55 -6.68 12.92 3.15
CA PRO A 55 -7.41 12.88 1.88
C PRO A 55 -6.83 13.83 0.82
N GLU A 56 -6.45 15.04 1.24
CA GLU A 56 -5.84 16.03 0.35
C GLU A 56 -4.46 15.55 -0.12
N LEU A 57 -3.62 15.07 0.79
CA LEU A 57 -2.27 14.56 0.49
C LEU A 57 -2.29 13.37 -0.49
N LEU A 58 -3.26 12.47 -0.36
CA LEU A 58 -3.48 11.37 -1.30
C LEU A 58 -3.88 11.91 -2.68
N MET A 59 -4.81 12.87 -2.72
CA MET A 59 -5.30 13.46 -3.98
C MET A 59 -4.27 14.33 -4.70
N GLU A 60 -3.30 14.91 -3.98
CA GLU A 60 -2.18 15.64 -4.56
C GLU A 60 -1.29 14.76 -5.45
N GLN A 61 -1.21 13.45 -5.16
CA GLN A 61 -0.35 12.53 -5.93
C GLN A 61 -0.77 12.44 -7.40
N ARG A 62 -2.04 12.68 -7.72
CA ARG A 62 -2.52 12.75 -9.11
C ARG A 62 -1.76 13.76 -9.99
N LYS A 63 -1.19 14.80 -9.37
CA LYS A 63 -0.43 15.85 -10.06
C LYS A 63 1.07 15.75 -9.81
N ARG A 64 1.46 15.20 -8.66
CA ARG A 64 2.86 15.18 -8.19
C ARG A 64 3.58 13.86 -8.44
N TRP A 65 2.86 12.77 -8.70
CA TRP A 65 3.46 11.47 -8.92
C TRP A 65 4.43 11.52 -10.09
N ASN A 66 5.61 10.93 -9.88
CA ASN A 66 6.58 10.63 -10.90
C ASN A 66 7.19 9.25 -10.59
N ASP A 67 7.69 8.58 -11.63
CA ASP A 67 8.24 7.22 -11.48
C ASP A 67 9.67 7.22 -10.92
N ASP A 68 10.16 8.36 -10.43
CA ASP A 68 11.40 8.43 -9.65
C ASP A 68 11.23 7.71 -8.29
N PHE A 69 10.00 7.66 -7.78
CA PHE A 69 9.62 6.92 -6.58
C PHE A 69 8.74 5.72 -6.93
N GLU A 70 8.93 4.62 -6.21
CA GLU A 70 8.01 3.47 -6.25
C GLU A 70 6.91 3.59 -5.21
N MET A 71 7.14 4.35 -4.14
CA MET A 71 6.17 4.51 -3.06
C MET A 71 6.34 5.86 -2.37
N VAL A 72 5.20 6.51 -2.08
CA VAL A 72 5.13 7.63 -1.13
C VAL A 72 4.44 7.11 0.13
N ILE A 73 5.10 7.24 1.29
CA ILE A 73 4.55 6.86 2.59
C ILE A 73 4.21 8.11 3.40
N PHE A 74 2.97 8.18 3.85
CA PHE A 74 2.44 9.17 4.78
C PHE A 74 2.35 8.54 6.17
N GLY A 75 2.94 9.17 7.18
CA GLY A 75 2.90 8.72 8.57
C GLY A 75 2.29 9.74 9.52
N CYS A 76 1.52 9.29 10.50
CA CYS A 76 1.08 10.10 11.63
C CYS A 76 1.07 9.29 12.95
N ASP A 77 0.89 10.00 14.07
CA ASP A 77 0.65 9.37 15.37
C ASP A 77 -0.72 8.66 15.39
N PRO A 78 -0.85 7.47 16.02
CA PRO A 78 -2.11 6.74 16.08
C PRO A 78 -3.26 7.46 16.80
N GLN A 79 -2.94 8.40 17.69
CA GLN A 79 -3.95 9.23 18.36
C GLN A 79 -4.66 10.21 17.40
N ASN A 80 -4.08 10.47 16.23
CA ASN A 80 -4.59 11.46 15.28
C ASN A 80 -5.52 10.86 14.21
N LEU A 81 -5.48 9.54 14.02
CA LEU A 81 -6.25 8.87 12.99
C LEU A 81 -6.51 7.41 13.35
N ASP A 82 -7.75 7.08 13.68
CA ASP A 82 -8.15 5.70 13.97
C ASP A 82 -8.24 4.84 12.70
N ALA A 83 -8.25 3.51 12.91
CA ALA A 83 -8.27 2.53 11.82
C ALA A 83 -9.52 2.63 10.92
N GLN A 84 -10.70 2.95 11.45
CA GLN A 84 -11.91 3.03 10.65
C GLN A 84 -11.89 4.28 9.75
N THR A 85 -11.44 5.40 10.30
CA THR A 85 -11.30 6.66 9.56
C THR A 85 -10.22 6.53 8.47
N LEU A 86 -9.09 5.89 8.77
CA LEU A 86 -8.05 5.59 7.78
C LEU A 86 -8.61 4.79 6.59
N GLU A 87 -9.30 3.67 6.86
CA GLU A 87 -9.87 2.81 5.82
C GLU A 87 -10.89 3.56 4.96
N LYS A 88 -11.70 4.42 5.57
CA LYS A 88 -12.63 5.29 4.85
C LYS A 88 -11.88 6.21 3.89
N TYR A 89 -10.83 6.91 4.34
CA TYR A 89 -10.04 7.80 3.50
C TYR A 89 -9.37 7.06 2.34
N ILE A 90 -8.83 5.86 2.58
CA ILE A 90 -8.18 5.05 1.55
C ILE A 90 -9.22 4.53 0.54
N THR A 91 -10.38 4.08 1.00
CA THR A 91 -11.49 3.66 0.12
C THR A 91 -11.94 4.82 -0.76
N GLU A 92 -12.15 6.01 -0.18
CA GLU A 92 -12.53 7.21 -0.90
C GLU A 92 -11.49 7.62 -1.95
N ALA A 93 -10.20 7.58 -1.60
CA ALA A 93 -9.11 7.87 -2.52
C ALA A 93 -9.04 6.86 -3.66
N ASN A 94 -9.22 5.57 -3.38
CA ASN A 94 -9.18 4.50 -4.37
C ASN A 94 -10.39 4.48 -5.31
N TYR A 95 -11.43 5.27 -5.07
CA TYR A 95 -12.40 5.56 -6.13
C TYR A 95 -11.81 6.43 -7.23
N VAL A 96 -10.76 7.22 -7.00
CA VAL A 96 -10.24 8.22 -7.95
C VAL A 96 -8.84 7.89 -8.44
N LEU A 97 -7.94 7.46 -7.54
CA LEU A 97 -6.53 7.22 -7.84
C LEU A 97 -6.27 6.26 -9.01
N PRO A 98 -7.06 5.18 -9.21
CA PRO A 98 -6.83 4.28 -10.34
C PRO A 98 -6.83 4.99 -11.69
N GLU A 99 -7.63 6.06 -11.88
CA GLU A 99 -7.65 6.85 -13.12
C GLU A 99 -6.29 7.47 -13.50
N TYR A 100 -5.35 7.51 -12.56
CA TYR A 100 -4.00 8.06 -12.70
C TYR A 100 -2.93 6.96 -12.59
N ASP A 101 -3.33 5.68 -12.70
CA ASP A 101 -2.48 4.51 -12.42
C ASP A 101 -1.89 4.51 -11.00
N LEU A 102 -2.66 4.98 -10.03
CA LEU A 102 -2.26 5.02 -8.62
C LEU A 102 -3.22 4.20 -7.75
N VAL A 103 -2.71 3.71 -6.63
CA VAL A 103 -3.49 3.06 -5.58
C VAL A 103 -2.94 3.47 -4.22
N ALA A 104 -3.85 3.63 -3.25
CA ALA A 104 -3.50 3.88 -1.86
C ALA A 104 -3.71 2.64 -0.99
N LEU A 105 -2.83 2.41 -0.02
CA LEU A 105 -2.91 1.30 0.94
C LEU A 105 -2.89 1.82 2.38
N ALA A 106 -3.63 1.13 3.26
CA ALA A 106 -3.75 1.45 4.68
C ALA A 106 -2.84 0.54 5.54
N SER A 107 -2.24 1.08 6.59
CA SER A 107 -1.61 0.29 7.66
C SER A 107 -1.80 0.98 9.01
N HIS A 108 -2.55 0.33 9.91
CA HIS A 108 -2.81 0.84 11.26
C HIS A 108 -2.20 -0.12 12.29
N PRO A 109 -1.53 0.34 13.37
CA PRO A 109 -0.93 -0.54 14.38
C PRO A 109 -1.89 -1.55 15.02
N ASP A 110 -3.15 -1.13 15.20
CA ASP A 110 -4.23 -1.97 15.76
C ASP A 110 -4.70 -3.10 14.83
N LYS A 111 -4.30 -3.08 13.54
CA LYS A 111 -4.54 -4.17 12.59
C LYS A 111 -3.21 -4.86 12.32
N GLN A 112 -3.10 -6.18 12.51
CA GLN A 112 -1.81 -6.89 12.47
C GLN A 112 -1.85 -8.18 11.63
N TYR A 113 -1.90 -8.13 10.30
CA TYR A 113 -2.06 -9.39 9.53
C TYR A 113 -1.42 -9.40 8.14
N VAL A 114 -0.49 -10.34 7.91
CA VAL A 114 -0.29 -11.03 6.63
C VAL A 114 -0.26 -12.54 6.87
N GLY A 115 -1.37 -13.20 6.54
CA GLY A 115 -1.46 -14.66 6.44
C GLY A 115 -2.24 -15.28 7.58
N ASP A 116 -3.25 -16.07 7.21
CA ASP A 116 -4.06 -16.89 8.10
C ASP A 116 -3.74 -18.34 7.74
N ASP A 117 -2.81 -18.97 8.46
CA ASP A 117 -2.58 -20.40 8.32
C ASP A 117 -3.59 -21.13 9.22
N PRO A 118 -4.53 -21.92 8.67
CA PRO A 118 -5.50 -22.66 9.46
C PRO A 118 -4.85 -23.69 10.41
N ASN A 119 -3.57 -24.01 10.23
CA ASN A 119 -2.80 -24.94 11.05
C ASN A 119 -1.71 -24.26 11.92
N ASN A 120 -1.48 -22.95 11.80
CA ASN A 120 -0.37 -22.27 12.48
C ASN A 120 -0.84 -20.95 13.09
N VAL A 121 -0.80 -20.88 14.41
CA VAL A 121 -1.55 -19.93 15.26
C VAL A 121 -0.97 -18.50 15.27
N ASN A 122 0.04 -18.20 14.44
CA ASN A 122 0.78 -16.94 14.51
C ASN A 122 0.72 -16.16 13.18
N ASN A 123 -0.06 -15.08 13.18
CA ASN A 123 -0.10 -14.11 12.10
C ASN A 123 1.26 -13.45 11.88
N VAL A 124 1.62 -13.14 10.64
CA VAL A 124 2.79 -12.28 10.38
C VAL A 124 2.39 -10.82 10.64
N ILE A 125 2.90 -10.24 11.73
CA ILE A 125 2.72 -8.82 12.02
C ILE A 125 3.63 -8.02 11.10
N ILE A 126 3.03 -7.39 10.10
CA ILE A 126 3.77 -6.54 9.15
C ILE A 126 3.55 -5.06 9.40
N THR A 127 2.56 -4.67 10.22
CA THR A 127 2.23 -3.27 10.40
C THR A 127 3.28 -2.56 11.26
N HIS A 128 3.47 -1.27 10.99
CA HIS A 128 4.44 -0.49 11.76
C HIS A 128 3.89 -0.29 13.19
N PRO A 129 4.64 -0.62 14.25
CA PRO A 129 4.08 -0.68 15.61
C PRO A 129 3.81 0.70 16.23
N LYS A 130 4.41 1.77 15.70
CA LYS A 130 4.32 3.13 16.29
C LYS A 130 3.47 4.11 15.51
N TYR A 131 3.18 3.84 14.24
CA TYR A 131 2.65 4.85 13.32
C TYR A 131 1.49 4.31 12.53
N VAL A 132 0.53 5.18 12.28
CA VAL A 132 -0.46 4.96 11.22
C VAL A 132 0.20 5.36 9.91
N LEU A 133 0.18 4.44 8.95
CA LEU A 133 0.72 4.67 7.63
C LEU A 133 -0.38 4.60 6.57
N ALA A 134 -0.30 5.50 5.61
CA ALA A 134 -0.92 5.37 4.31
C ALA A 134 0.20 5.39 3.26
N SER A 135 0.06 4.65 2.18
CA SER A 135 0.99 4.75 1.06
C SER A 135 0.26 4.98 -0.25
N VAL A 136 0.96 5.59 -1.22
CA VAL A 136 0.54 5.67 -2.63
C VAL A 136 1.64 5.09 -3.50
N GLN A 137 1.24 4.29 -4.49
CA GLN A 137 2.15 3.65 -5.45
C GLN A 137 1.48 3.42 -6.80
N SER A 138 2.26 3.06 -7.84
CA SER A 138 1.71 2.68 -9.14
C SER A 138 0.80 1.46 -9.03
N PHE A 139 -0.41 1.58 -9.55
CA PHE A 139 -1.38 0.48 -9.56
C PHE A 139 -0.94 -0.64 -10.50
N SER A 140 -0.55 -0.33 -11.73
CA SER A 140 -0.09 -1.33 -12.70
C SER A 140 1.13 -2.11 -12.21
N GLN A 141 2.14 -1.43 -11.65
CA GLN A 141 3.33 -2.09 -11.10
C GLN A 141 2.99 -2.99 -9.90
N LEU A 142 2.08 -2.57 -9.02
CA LEU A 142 1.59 -3.42 -7.92
C LEU A 142 0.93 -4.70 -8.45
N GLN A 143 0.13 -4.59 -9.52
CA GLN A 143 -0.53 -5.75 -10.12
C GLN A 143 0.48 -6.72 -10.72
N GLU A 144 1.48 -6.21 -11.43
CA GLU A 144 2.54 -7.03 -12.04
C GLU A 144 3.38 -7.76 -10.99
N ALA A 145 3.81 -7.03 -9.95
CA ALA A 145 4.51 -7.59 -8.80
C ALA A 145 3.69 -8.67 -8.09
N SER A 146 2.38 -8.44 -7.89
CA SER A 146 1.47 -9.43 -7.31
C SER A 146 1.34 -10.69 -8.18
N ASP A 147 1.27 -10.54 -9.50
CA ASP A 147 1.19 -11.68 -10.43
C ASP A 147 2.49 -12.51 -10.44
N GLU A 148 3.64 -11.84 -10.35
CA GLU A 148 4.93 -12.51 -10.18
C GLU A 148 4.98 -13.30 -8.88
N LEU A 149 4.64 -12.67 -7.75
CA LEU A 149 4.61 -13.33 -6.44
C LEU A 149 3.65 -14.53 -6.41
N PHE A 150 2.51 -14.44 -7.10
CA PHE A 150 1.60 -15.57 -7.25
C PHE A 150 2.24 -16.76 -7.96
N ARG A 151 2.95 -16.52 -9.06
CA ARG A 151 3.69 -17.58 -9.80
C ARG A 151 4.82 -18.18 -8.97
N LEU A 152 5.44 -17.39 -8.10
CA LEU A 152 6.55 -17.81 -7.25
C LEU A 152 6.12 -18.53 -5.95
N GLY A 153 4.81 -18.67 -5.70
CA GLY A 153 4.29 -19.38 -4.53
C GLY A 153 4.20 -18.53 -3.26
N TYR A 154 4.31 -17.20 -3.35
CA TYR A 154 4.22 -16.29 -2.20
C TYR A 154 2.92 -16.47 -1.41
N PHE A 155 1.79 -16.61 -2.12
CA PHE A 155 0.45 -16.70 -1.53
C PHE A 155 0.01 -18.15 -1.23
N GLN A 156 0.91 -19.14 -1.28
CA GLN A 156 0.52 -20.55 -1.19
C GLN A 156 -0.14 -20.97 0.13
N TYR A 157 0.04 -20.18 1.19
CA TYR A 157 -0.56 -20.40 2.51
C TYR A 157 -1.75 -19.48 2.80
N TRP A 158 -2.18 -18.67 1.83
CA TRP A 158 -3.38 -17.85 2.01
C TRP A 158 -4.63 -18.71 1.85
N SER A 159 -5.67 -18.43 2.66
CA SER A 159 -6.96 -19.08 2.50
C SER A 159 -7.57 -18.77 1.12
N GLU A 160 -8.39 -19.69 0.61
CA GLU A 160 -9.11 -19.49 -0.65
C GLU A 160 -10.00 -18.24 -0.61
N GLU A 161 -10.60 -17.96 0.55
CA GLU A 161 -11.41 -16.77 0.81
C GLU A 161 -10.58 -15.49 0.60
N LYS A 162 -9.42 -15.39 1.26
CA LYS A 162 -8.54 -14.22 1.14
C LYS A 162 -8.00 -14.04 -0.28
N LEU A 163 -7.69 -15.14 -0.96
CA LEU A 163 -7.30 -15.10 -2.38
C LEU A 163 -8.44 -14.62 -3.26
N ALA A 164 -9.69 -15.03 -2.98
CA ALA A 164 -10.87 -14.60 -3.71
C ALA A 164 -11.16 -13.11 -3.49
N GLU A 165 -11.06 -12.63 -2.25
CA GLU A 165 -11.18 -11.21 -1.90
C GLU A 165 -10.17 -10.36 -2.65
N MET A 166 -8.88 -10.74 -2.60
CA MET A 166 -7.82 -10.06 -3.35
C MET A 166 -8.13 -10.01 -4.85
N LYS A 167 -8.57 -11.13 -5.45
CA LYS A 167 -8.92 -11.18 -6.87
C LYS A 167 -10.12 -10.30 -7.20
N ALA A 168 -11.13 -10.25 -6.34
CA ALA A 168 -12.32 -9.43 -6.52
C ALA A 168 -11.97 -7.93 -6.46
N GLU A 169 -11.15 -7.53 -5.49
CA GLU A 169 -10.66 -6.15 -5.36
C GLU A 169 -9.86 -5.73 -6.60
N ARG A 170 -8.92 -6.57 -7.04
CA ARG A 170 -8.13 -6.34 -8.26
C ARG A 170 -9.02 -6.21 -9.49
N ALA A 171 -10.05 -7.03 -9.63
CA ALA A 171 -11.00 -6.96 -10.74
C ALA A 171 -11.83 -5.66 -10.70
N TYR A 172 -12.31 -5.27 -9.53
CA TYR A 172 -13.06 -4.03 -9.34
C TYR A 172 -12.23 -2.79 -9.72
N GLN A 173 -10.98 -2.72 -9.26
CA GLN A 173 -10.06 -1.61 -9.56
C GLN A 173 -9.70 -1.55 -11.07
N LYS A 174 -9.58 -2.70 -11.75
CA LYS A 174 -9.37 -2.76 -13.21
C LYS A 174 -10.61 -2.30 -14.01
N LEU A 175 -11.81 -2.69 -13.56
CA LEU A 175 -13.06 -2.26 -14.19
C LEU A 175 -13.27 -0.76 -14.04
N SER A 176 -13.06 -0.21 -12.84
CA SER A 176 -13.17 1.23 -12.61
C SER A 176 -12.16 2.02 -13.45
N TYR A 177 -10.92 1.53 -13.54
CA TYR A 177 -9.88 2.12 -14.39
C TYR A 177 -10.27 2.13 -15.87
N SER A 178 -10.64 0.96 -16.41
CA SER A 178 -10.93 0.79 -17.85
C SER A 178 -12.18 1.56 -18.30
N GLN A 179 -13.27 1.52 -17.53
CA GLN A 179 -14.50 2.25 -17.84
C GLN A 179 -14.27 3.76 -17.90
N ARG A 180 -13.48 4.31 -16.97
CA ARG A 180 -13.21 5.75 -16.89
C ARG A 180 -12.17 6.22 -17.89
N LYS A 181 -11.20 5.38 -18.24
CA LYS A 181 -10.28 5.64 -19.36
C LYS A 181 -11.01 5.73 -20.70
N ASN A 182 -12.01 4.87 -20.90
CA ASN A 182 -12.82 4.89 -22.12
C ASN A 182 -13.78 6.09 -22.17
N SER A 183 -14.35 6.56 -21.05
CA SER A 183 -15.21 7.76 -21.05
C SER A 183 -14.43 9.05 -21.35
N ARG A 184 -13.17 9.17 -20.89
CA ARG A 184 -12.30 10.32 -21.21
C ARG A 184 -11.89 10.40 -22.68
N ARG A 185 -11.85 9.27 -23.41
CA ARG A 185 -11.59 9.25 -24.86
C ARG A 185 -12.77 9.74 -25.71
N ILE A 186 -13.97 9.85 -25.13
CA ILE A 186 -15.20 10.20 -25.85
C ILE A 186 -15.51 11.71 -25.76
N ILE A 187 -14.81 12.47 -24.91
CA ILE A 187 -14.95 13.93 -24.85
C ILE A 187 -14.08 14.54 -25.97
N PRO A 188 -14.65 15.14 -27.03
CA PRO A 188 -13.86 15.81 -28.05
C PRO A 188 -13.21 17.03 -27.42
N THR A 189 -11.89 17.17 -27.50
CA THR A 189 -11.22 18.44 -27.24
C THR A 189 -11.62 19.41 -28.35
N TYR A 190 -12.64 20.22 -28.11
CA TYR A 190 -12.87 21.41 -28.92
C TYR A 190 -11.79 22.43 -28.54
N HIS A 191 -10.91 22.72 -29.51
CA HIS A 191 -9.95 23.82 -29.48
C HIS A 191 -10.65 25.17 -29.48
#